data_AF-A0A6I4XIK1-F1
#
_entry.id   AF-A0A6I4XIK1-F1
#
_cell.length_a   1.000
_cell.length_b   1.000
_cell.length_c   1.000
_cell.angle_alpha   90.00
_cell.angle_beta   90.00
_cell.angle_gamma   90.00
#
_symmetry.space_group_name_H-M   'P 1'
#
loop_
_entity.id
_entity.type
_entity.pdbx_description
1 polymer ?
#
loop_
_entity_poly.entity_id
_entity_poly.type
_entity_poly.pdbx_seq_one_letter_code
_entity_poly.pdbx_strand_id
1 'polypeptide(L)'
;MSELNHFSASTLAALQKDEQHPYYVYCLVDPRNNQTFYIGKGKGNRIFAHRQAALSMLSQSDYFEEDESARTLKIKTIQEINGMNLQPLSYILSYGLTENEAYASENALINYAQLIQGLSLTNLVKGHGSKPMLVEEVEERYGFQPISVNQIATDELVLAVKVRDAFELCKDESDEYPIDDKFRDDHNLKSRTLGNWVIGRDKIHRIRYIIAINTGADNAVVAAYKVSSQYSGSKKNENGRTRYAFRALSQRDDTLRELNLYKRSLPEIKFGSGSAIAYINH
;
A
#
# COMPACT_ATOMS: atom_id res chain seq x y z
N MET A 1 -38.91 6.42 25.33
CA MET A 1 -38.92 5.33 24.33
C MET A 1 -38.43 4.08 25.03
N SER A 2 -39.10 2.94 24.85
CA SER A 2 -38.64 1.66 25.39
C SER A 2 -37.25 1.32 24.81
N GLU A 3 -36.38 0.74 25.63
CA GLU A 3 -35.02 0.44 25.25
C GLU A 3 -34.99 -0.69 24.21
N LEU A 4 -34.41 -0.40 23.03
CA LEU A 4 -34.26 -1.40 21.96
C LEU A 4 -32.94 -2.15 22.15
N ASN A 5 -33.04 -3.46 22.38
CA ASN A 5 -31.89 -4.34 22.68
C ASN A 5 -31.56 -5.34 21.56
N HIS A 6 -32.41 -5.41 20.53
CA HIS A 6 -32.24 -6.21 19.32
C HIS A 6 -33.13 -5.67 18.20
N PHE A 7 -32.80 -6.01 16.96
CA PHE A 7 -33.64 -5.75 15.81
C PHE A 7 -34.76 -6.80 15.70
N SER A 8 -35.94 -6.39 15.22
CA SER A 8 -36.98 -7.35 14.82
C SER A 8 -36.52 -8.18 13.63
N ALA A 9 -37.15 -9.35 13.41
CA ALA A 9 -36.88 -10.18 12.24
C ALA A 9 -37.09 -9.42 10.91
N SER A 10 -38.11 -8.56 10.84
CA SER A 10 -38.37 -7.71 9.67
C SER A 10 -37.26 -6.67 9.45
N THR A 11 -36.71 -6.11 10.52
CA THR A 11 -35.59 -5.16 10.42
C THR A 11 -34.32 -5.88 10.00
N LEU A 12 -34.04 -7.06 10.56
CA LEU A 12 -32.89 -7.89 10.16
C LEU A 12 -32.95 -8.24 8.68
N ALA A 13 -34.11 -8.64 8.17
CA ALA A 13 -34.31 -8.92 6.74
C ALA A 13 -34.17 -7.67 5.85
N ALA A 14 -34.47 -6.47 6.36
CA ALA A 14 -34.26 -5.23 5.63
C ALA A 14 -32.80 -4.75 5.63
N LEU A 15 -32.08 -4.95 6.74
CA LEU A 15 -30.66 -4.60 6.86
C LEU A 15 -29.79 -5.57 6.06
N GLN A 16 -30.15 -6.84 6.04
CA GLN A 16 -29.52 -7.88 5.22
C GLN A 16 -30.24 -7.93 3.87
N LYS A 17 -29.80 -7.10 2.93
CA LYS A 17 -30.35 -7.02 1.57
C LYS A 17 -30.44 -8.39 0.89
N ASP A 18 -29.39 -9.20 1.06
CA ASP A 18 -29.29 -10.60 0.66
C ASP A 18 -28.17 -11.32 1.47
N GLU A 19 -27.89 -12.59 1.17
CA GLU A 19 -26.87 -13.40 1.87
C GLU A 19 -25.43 -12.86 1.74
N GLN A 20 -25.11 -12.18 0.63
CA GLN A 20 -23.78 -11.59 0.40
C GLN A 20 -23.63 -10.23 1.06
N HIS A 21 -24.76 -9.59 1.42
CA HIS A 21 -24.82 -8.25 1.96
C HIS A 21 -25.35 -8.16 3.41
N PRO A 22 -24.85 -8.97 4.38
CA PRO A 22 -25.38 -8.98 5.74
C PRO A 22 -24.78 -7.88 6.63
N TYR A 23 -23.80 -7.12 6.13
CA TYR A 23 -23.06 -6.16 6.94
C TYR A 23 -23.64 -4.75 6.88
N TYR A 24 -23.39 -4.00 7.95
CA TYR A 24 -23.66 -2.58 8.08
C TYR A 24 -22.48 -1.90 8.80
N VAL A 25 -22.35 -0.58 8.61
CA VAL A 25 -21.46 0.27 9.39
C VAL A 25 -22.30 1.15 10.30
N TYR A 26 -21.86 1.31 11.54
CA TYR A 26 -22.56 2.07 12.56
C TYR A 26 -21.60 2.93 13.37
N CYS A 27 -22.15 3.89 14.10
CA CYS A 27 -21.41 4.64 15.09
C CYS A 27 -22.17 4.76 16.42
N LEU A 28 -21.40 4.98 17.49
CA LEU A 28 -21.90 5.35 18.80
C LEU A 28 -21.53 6.80 19.09
N VAL A 29 -22.52 7.58 19.53
CA VAL A 29 -22.42 9.01 19.78
C VAL A 29 -22.76 9.30 21.23
N ASP A 30 -21.93 10.13 21.86
CA ASP A 30 -22.17 10.64 23.20
C ASP A 30 -23.26 11.72 23.14
N PRO A 31 -24.44 11.51 23.78
CA PRO A 31 -25.54 12.47 23.71
C PRO A 31 -25.24 13.81 24.41
N ARG A 32 -24.18 13.88 25.24
CA ARG A 32 -23.82 15.08 26.01
C ARG A 32 -23.20 16.17 25.13
N ASN A 33 -22.48 15.76 24.09
CA ASN A 33 -21.72 16.66 23.20
C ASN A 33 -21.89 16.34 21.71
N ASN A 34 -22.70 15.33 21.38
CA ASN A 34 -22.95 14.84 20.03
C ASN A 34 -21.68 14.38 19.28
N GLN A 35 -20.64 13.97 20.02
CA GLN A 35 -19.39 13.47 19.46
C GLN A 35 -19.45 11.96 19.25
N THR A 36 -18.99 11.52 18.09
CA THR A 36 -18.79 10.10 17.81
C THR A 36 -17.60 9.60 18.59
N PHE A 37 -17.77 8.55 19.39
CA PHE A 37 -16.66 7.94 20.13
C PHE A 37 -16.31 6.53 19.64
N TYR A 38 -17.17 5.91 18.82
CA TYR A 38 -16.93 4.59 18.24
C TYR A 38 -17.54 4.50 16.83
N ILE A 39 -16.82 3.86 15.91
CA ILE A 39 -17.28 3.52 14.56
C ILE A 39 -16.93 2.05 14.31
N GLY A 40 -17.91 1.24 13.94
CA GLY A 40 -17.71 -0.19 13.75
C GLY A 40 -18.49 -0.76 12.58
N LYS A 41 -18.02 -1.88 12.03
CA LYS A 41 -18.82 -2.77 11.19
C LYS A 41 -19.53 -3.85 11.99
N GLY A 42 -20.67 -4.31 11.51
CA GLY A 42 -21.43 -5.37 12.15
C GLY A 42 -22.46 -6.05 11.27
N LYS A 43 -23.03 -7.14 11.78
CA LYS A 43 -24.15 -7.86 11.21
C LYS A 43 -25.10 -8.28 12.33
N GLY A 44 -26.37 -8.49 12.00
CA GLY A 44 -27.39 -8.82 12.99
C GLY A 44 -27.45 -7.82 14.14
N ASN A 45 -27.48 -8.32 15.37
CA ASN A 45 -27.64 -7.50 16.59
C ASN A 45 -26.33 -6.95 17.18
N ARG A 46 -25.20 -7.00 16.45
CA ARG A 46 -23.88 -6.58 16.99
C ARG A 46 -23.87 -5.16 17.57
N ILE A 47 -24.59 -4.21 16.97
CA ILE A 47 -24.67 -2.83 17.48
C ILE A 47 -25.15 -2.75 18.94
N PHE A 48 -26.01 -3.67 19.38
CA PHE A 48 -26.54 -3.71 20.75
C PHE A 48 -25.59 -4.38 21.74
N ALA A 49 -24.68 -5.24 21.26
CA ALA A 49 -23.76 -5.97 22.11
C ALA A 49 -22.81 -5.04 22.89
N HIS A 50 -22.46 -3.86 22.34
CA HIS A 50 -21.65 -2.86 23.05
C HIS A 50 -22.37 -2.27 24.27
N ARG A 51 -23.69 -2.04 24.18
CA ARG A 51 -24.48 -1.57 25.31
C ARG A 51 -24.56 -2.65 26.40
N GLN A 52 -24.78 -3.90 26.00
CA GLN A 52 -24.83 -5.03 26.93
C GLN A 52 -23.49 -5.24 27.64
N ALA A 53 -22.38 -5.19 26.90
CA ALA A 53 -21.02 -5.33 27.43
C ALA A 53 -20.62 -4.21 28.41
N ALA A 54 -21.23 -3.02 28.32
CA ALA A 54 -20.99 -1.95 29.29
C ALA A 54 -21.82 -2.09 30.58
N LEU A 55 -22.95 -2.81 30.53
CA LEU A 55 -23.81 -3.10 31.68
C LEU A 55 -23.35 -4.34 32.45
N SER A 56 -22.88 -5.38 31.76
CA SER A 56 -22.23 -6.54 32.37
C SER A 56 -20.73 -6.27 32.46
N MET A 57 -20.19 -5.97 33.64
CA MET A 57 -18.75 -6.20 33.86
C MET A 57 -18.48 -7.67 33.50
N LEU A 58 -17.83 -7.93 32.36
CA LEU A 58 -17.48 -9.24 31.75
C LEU A 58 -18.45 -9.75 30.67
N SER A 59 -17.96 -9.81 29.43
CA SER A 59 -17.71 -11.10 28.77
C SER A 59 -16.47 -10.99 27.88
N GLN A 60 -15.47 -11.82 28.16
CA GLN A 60 -14.15 -11.82 27.51
C GLN A 60 -14.14 -12.57 26.15
N SER A 61 -15.28 -13.05 25.64
CA SER A 61 -15.27 -14.15 24.66
C SER A 61 -15.70 -13.84 23.23
N ASP A 62 -16.28 -12.68 22.91
CA ASP A 62 -16.93 -12.47 21.59
C ASP A 62 -16.21 -11.51 20.64
N TYR A 63 -15.02 -11.03 21.00
CA TYR A 63 -14.28 -10.05 20.21
C TYR A 63 -12.81 -10.43 20.17
N PHE A 64 -12.37 -11.15 19.15
CA PHE A 64 -10.95 -11.46 18.92
C PHE A 64 -10.33 -10.50 17.92
N GLU A 65 -10.51 -9.18 18.08
CA GLU A 65 -10.03 -8.22 17.07
C GLU A 65 -9.99 -6.74 17.54
N GLU A 66 -9.94 -6.47 18.85
CA GLU A 66 -9.82 -5.10 19.36
C GLU A 66 -8.71 -5.05 20.42
N ASP A 67 -7.93 -3.96 20.46
CA ASP A 67 -6.90 -3.76 21.49
C ASP A 67 -7.50 -3.42 22.85
N GLU A 68 -6.79 -3.82 23.90
CA GLU A 68 -7.20 -3.62 25.29
C GLU A 68 -7.41 -2.14 25.67
N SER A 69 -6.58 -1.22 25.16
CA SER A 69 -6.72 0.22 25.44
C SER A 69 -7.97 0.82 24.78
N ALA A 70 -8.26 0.40 23.55
CA ALA A 70 -9.41 0.81 22.77
C ALA A 70 -10.73 0.38 23.42
N ARG A 71 -10.77 -0.88 23.86
CA ARG A 71 -11.88 -1.45 24.63
C ARG A 71 -12.12 -0.69 25.92
N THR A 72 -11.04 -0.42 26.66
CA THR A 72 -11.11 0.24 27.96
C THR A 72 -11.70 1.65 27.84
N LEU A 73 -11.27 2.45 26.85
CA LEU A 73 -11.80 3.79 26.64
C LEU A 73 -13.27 3.76 26.18
N LYS A 74 -13.62 2.87 25.25
CA LYS A 74 -15.01 2.69 24.79
C LYS A 74 -15.96 2.34 25.94
N ILE A 75 -15.60 1.35 26.75
CA ILE A 75 -16.39 0.91 27.90
C ILE A 75 -16.52 2.05 28.92
N LYS A 76 -15.42 2.76 29.20
CA LYS A 76 -15.42 3.91 30.10
C LYS A 76 -16.38 5.00 29.65
N THR A 77 -16.36 5.39 28.37
CA THR A 77 -17.29 6.40 27.82
C THR A 77 -18.75 5.98 28.00
N ILE A 78 -19.08 4.71 27.72
CA ILE A 78 -20.45 4.21 27.91
C ILE A 78 -20.85 4.24 29.39
N GLN A 79 -19.95 3.85 30.31
CA GLN A 79 -20.19 3.91 31.75
C GLN A 79 -20.43 5.35 32.24
N GLU A 80 -19.65 6.32 31.76
CA GLU A 80 -19.84 7.73 32.09
C GLU A 80 -21.19 8.28 31.61
N ILE A 81 -21.62 7.90 30.40
CA ILE A 81 -22.94 8.27 29.86
C ILE A 81 -24.05 7.65 30.71
N ASN A 82 -23.94 6.35 31.02
CA ASN A 82 -24.91 5.63 31.84
C ASN A 82 -25.01 6.20 33.26
N GLY A 83 -23.88 6.62 33.86
CA GLY A 83 -23.84 7.25 35.19
C GLY A 83 -24.61 8.57 35.28
N MET A 84 -24.93 9.20 34.15
CA MET A 84 -25.79 10.39 34.06
C MET A 84 -27.25 10.06 33.74
N ASN A 85 -27.66 8.78 33.83
CA ASN A 85 -28.96 8.29 33.36
C ASN A 85 -29.24 8.59 31.88
N LEU A 86 -28.18 8.77 31.07
CA LEU A 86 -28.25 8.91 29.63
C LEU A 86 -27.91 7.58 28.96
N GLN A 87 -28.09 7.52 27.64
CA GLN A 87 -27.73 6.36 26.83
C GLN A 87 -26.96 6.80 25.59
N PRO A 88 -25.90 6.08 25.17
CA PRO A 88 -25.26 6.34 23.89
C PRO A 88 -26.27 6.27 22.75
N LEU A 89 -26.19 7.21 21.83
CA LEU A 89 -26.97 7.17 20.60
C LEU A 89 -26.28 6.23 19.61
N SER A 90 -27.06 5.35 18.98
CA SER A 90 -26.56 4.35 18.03
C SER A 90 -27.14 4.63 16.65
N TYR A 91 -26.28 4.84 15.66
CA TYR A 91 -26.69 5.13 14.28
C TYR A 91 -26.16 4.07 13.34
N ILE A 92 -27.03 3.54 12.46
CA ILE A 92 -26.59 2.83 11.27
C ILE A 92 -26.27 3.88 10.21
N LEU A 93 -25.02 3.90 9.74
CA LEU A 93 -24.53 4.85 8.74
C LEU A 93 -24.73 4.32 7.32
N SER A 94 -24.60 3.01 7.14
CA SER A 94 -24.85 2.30 5.88
C SER A 94 -25.14 0.83 6.16
N TYR A 95 -25.96 0.16 5.36
CA TYR A 95 -26.36 -1.24 5.53
C TYR A 95 -26.59 -1.92 4.18
N GLY A 96 -26.69 -3.25 4.18
CA GLY A 96 -26.77 -4.02 2.94
C GLY A 96 -25.43 -4.06 2.21
N LEU A 97 -24.35 -4.25 2.97
CA LEU A 97 -22.98 -4.26 2.48
C LEU A 97 -22.38 -5.66 2.52
N THR A 98 -21.50 -5.94 1.57
CA THR A 98 -20.53 -7.03 1.70
C THR A 98 -19.55 -6.73 2.83
N GLU A 99 -18.81 -7.74 3.27
CA GLU A 99 -17.79 -7.54 4.32
C GLU A 99 -16.71 -6.54 3.90
N ASN A 100 -16.24 -6.61 2.65
CA ASN A 100 -15.20 -5.73 2.12
C ASN A 100 -15.67 -4.28 2.00
N GLU A 101 -16.92 -4.06 1.58
CA GLU A 101 -17.51 -2.72 1.53
C GLU A 101 -17.69 -2.12 2.92
N ALA A 102 -18.20 -2.91 3.87
CA ALA A 102 -18.35 -2.47 5.26
C ALA A 102 -16.98 -2.12 5.88
N TYR A 103 -15.97 -2.93 5.58
CA TYR A 103 -14.60 -2.71 6.04
C TYR A 103 -13.97 -1.45 5.45
N ALA A 104 -14.07 -1.24 4.13
CA ALA A 104 -13.56 -0.04 3.48
C ALA A 104 -14.28 1.23 3.98
N SER A 105 -15.60 1.13 4.17
CA SER A 105 -16.43 2.23 4.69
C SER A 105 -16.10 2.59 6.14
N GLU A 106 -15.95 1.58 7.02
CA GLU A 106 -15.51 1.75 8.40
C GLU A 106 -14.16 2.47 8.47
N ASN A 107 -13.19 2.05 7.66
CA ASN A 107 -11.87 2.65 7.59
C ASN A 107 -11.90 4.12 7.17
N ALA A 108 -12.64 4.43 6.10
CA ALA A 108 -12.81 5.80 5.62
C ALA A 108 -13.48 6.71 6.66
N LEU A 109 -14.51 6.21 7.35
CA LEU A 109 -15.22 6.96 8.38
C LEU A 109 -14.37 7.18 9.64
N ILE A 110 -13.57 6.19 10.05
CA ILE A 110 -12.61 6.35 11.15
C ILE A 110 -11.58 7.42 10.80
N ASN A 111 -10.98 7.36 9.60
CA ASN A 111 -10.02 8.36 9.13
C ASN A 111 -10.63 9.77 9.09
N TYR A 112 -11.85 9.89 8.59
CA TYR A 112 -12.56 11.17 8.55
C TYR A 112 -12.83 11.72 9.95
N ALA A 113 -13.37 10.90 10.85
CA ALA A 113 -13.68 11.33 12.21
C ALA A 113 -12.42 11.72 13.00
N GLN A 114 -11.30 11.02 12.82
CA GLN A 114 -10.00 11.43 13.36
C GLN A 114 -9.56 12.81 12.85
N LEU A 115 -9.75 13.09 11.55
CA LEU A 115 -9.40 14.36 10.93
C LEU A 115 -10.25 15.53 11.47
N ILE A 116 -11.57 15.36 11.56
CA ILE A 116 -12.51 16.46 11.88
C ILE A 116 -12.61 16.72 13.38
N GLN A 117 -12.65 15.67 14.21
CA GLN A 117 -12.90 15.83 15.64
C GLN A 117 -11.61 16.08 16.43
N GLY A 118 -10.43 15.91 15.81
CA GLY A 118 -9.15 15.90 16.53
C GLY A 118 -9.09 14.83 17.64
N LEU A 119 -10.08 13.94 17.66
CA LEU A 119 -10.25 12.91 18.66
C LEU A 119 -9.47 11.69 18.22
N SER A 120 -8.69 11.17 19.15
CA SER A 120 -8.32 9.76 19.15
C SER A 120 -9.59 8.93 19.33
N LEU A 121 -10.34 8.68 18.25
CA LEU A 121 -11.43 7.69 18.27
C LEU A 121 -10.89 6.41 18.90
N THR A 122 -11.57 5.91 19.91
CA THR A 122 -11.01 4.89 20.80
C THR A 122 -10.71 3.58 20.07
N ASN A 123 -11.14 3.40 18.82
CA ASN A 123 -10.75 2.28 17.94
C ASN A 123 -9.32 2.36 17.41
N LEU A 124 -8.44 3.07 18.13
CA LEU A 124 -7.14 3.50 17.64
C LEU A 124 -6.04 2.47 17.74
N VAL A 125 -6.35 1.20 17.57
CA VAL A 125 -5.30 0.19 17.61
C VAL A 125 -5.42 -0.79 16.46
N LYS A 126 -4.50 -0.53 15.51
CA LYS A 126 -4.15 -1.27 14.30
C LYS A 126 -5.29 -1.31 13.29
N GLY A 127 -5.23 -0.56 12.20
CA GLY A 127 -4.05 -0.43 11.34
C GLY A 127 -4.13 -1.44 10.21
N HIS A 128 -5.17 -1.33 9.41
CA HIS A 128 -5.24 -2.01 8.13
C HIS A 128 -5.56 -1.07 6.95
N GLY A 129 -5.74 0.25 7.23
CA GLY A 129 -5.79 1.30 6.21
C GLY A 129 -4.65 2.28 6.35
N SER A 130 -4.36 2.99 5.26
CA SER A 130 -3.55 4.21 5.30
C SER A 130 -4.19 5.21 6.26
N LYS A 131 -3.37 5.87 7.08
CA LYS A 131 -3.78 7.09 7.79
C LYS A 131 -4.23 8.15 6.77
N PRO A 132 -5.09 9.10 7.14
CA PRO A 132 -5.35 10.24 6.27
C PRO A 132 -4.01 10.92 5.96
N MET A 133 -3.82 11.24 4.68
CA MET A 133 -2.65 11.96 4.17
C MET A 133 -3.15 13.17 3.39
N LEU A 134 -2.43 14.28 3.48
CA LEU A 134 -2.61 15.39 2.55
C LEU A 134 -2.26 14.94 1.14
N VAL A 135 -2.89 15.57 0.15
CA VAL A 135 -2.64 15.24 -1.27
C VAL A 135 -1.17 15.45 -1.61
N GLU A 136 -0.57 16.50 -1.04
CA GLU A 136 0.85 16.83 -1.20
C GLU A 136 1.76 15.75 -0.59
N GLU A 137 1.39 15.13 0.53
CA GLU A 137 2.15 14.04 1.14
C GLU A 137 2.08 12.75 0.31
N VAL A 138 0.93 12.51 -0.36
CA VAL A 138 0.78 11.39 -1.29
C VAL A 138 1.68 11.59 -2.49
N GLU A 139 1.65 12.79 -3.09
CA GLU A 139 2.54 13.15 -4.20
C GLU A 139 4.01 13.12 -3.78
N GLU A 140 4.36 13.66 -2.61
CA GLU A 140 5.74 13.59 -2.10
C GLU A 140 6.17 12.13 -1.94
N ARG A 141 5.31 11.25 -1.44
CA ARG A 141 5.66 9.85 -1.18
C ARG A 141 5.81 9.02 -2.47
N TYR A 142 4.89 9.18 -3.42
CA TYR A 142 4.76 8.27 -4.56
C TYR A 142 5.05 8.92 -5.92
N GLY A 143 5.06 10.24 -5.98
CA GLY A 143 5.20 11.02 -7.19
C GLY A 143 6.58 10.90 -7.85
N PHE A 144 6.56 10.90 -9.17
CA PHE A 144 7.73 10.99 -10.02
C PHE A 144 7.59 12.20 -10.93
N GLN A 145 8.63 13.03 -10.98
CA GLN A 145 8.62 14.24 -11.79
C GLN A 145 9.27 13.97 -13.16
N PRO A 146 8.64 14.36 -14.27
CA PRO A 146 9.20 14.12 -15.59
C PRO A 146 10.46 14.95 -15.81
N ILE A 147 11.46 14.34 -16.43
CA ILE A 147 12.64 15.02 -16.94
C ILE A 147 12.93 14.55 -18.37
N SER A 148 13.65 15.37 -19.15
CA SER A 148 14.14 14.93 -20.46
C SER A 148 15.33 13.99 -20.28
N VAL A 149 15.51 13.08 -21.24
CA VAL A 149 16.66 12.18 -21.28
C VAL A 149 17.99 12.95 -21.28
N ASN A 150 18.02 14.16 -21.86
CA ASN A 150 19.20 15.02 -21.90
C ASN A 150 19.60 15.62 -20.53
N GLN A 151 18.78 15.45 -19.48
CA GLN A 151 19.03 15.95 -18.13
C GLN A 151 19.58 14.87 -17.18
N ILE A 152 19.82 13.65 -17.68
CA ILE A 152 20.54 12.62 -16.95
C ILE A 152 21.99 13.10 -16.78
N ALA A 153 22.49 13.08 -15.55
CA ALA A 153 23.80 13.63 -15.22
C ALA A 153 24.96 12.66 -15.55
N THR A 154 25.06 12.23 -16.81
CA THR A 154 26.17 11.39 -17.31
C THR A 154 26.29 11.48 -18.84
N ASP A 155 27.50 11.45 -19.36
CA ASP A 155 27.75 11.27 -20.81
C ASP A 155 27.98 9.79 -21.18
N GLU A 156 28.09 8.91 -20.19
CA GLU A 156 28.31 7.47 -20.36
C GLU A 156 27.04 6.74 -20.85
N LEU A 157 27.22 5.58 -21.51
CA LEU A 157 26.10 4.79 -22.01
C LEU A 157 25.27 4.19 -20.85
N VAL A 158 23.97 4.48 -20.87
CA VAL A 158 22.99 3.96 -19.90
C VAL A 158 22.12 2.91 -20.60
N LEU A 159 21.96 1.75 -19.97
CA LEU A 159 21.01 0.72 -20.37
C LEU A 159 19.72 0.87 -19.56
N ALA A 160 18.63 1.27 -20.21
CA ALA A 160 17.30 1.26 -19.62
C ALA A 160 16.64 -0.11 -19.81
N VAL A 161 16.04 -0.65 -18.75
CA VAL A 161 15.40 -1.97 -18.76
C VAL A 161 13.98 -1.90 -18.22
N LYS A 162 13.06 -2.67 -18.80
CA LYS A 162 11.65 -2.68 -18.37
C LYS A 162 11.45 -3.55 -17.14
N VAL A 163 10.84 -2.97 -16.10
CA VAL A 163 10.37 -3.68 -14.90
C VAL A 163 8.98 -3.15 -14.55
N ARG A 164 7.93 -3.80 -15.06
CA ARG A 164 6.54 -3.29 -14.99
C ARG A 164 5.95 -3.34 -13.58
N ASP A 165 6.30 -4.39 -12.86
CA ASP A 165 5.90 -4.75 -11.50
C ASP A 165 6.78 -4.09 -10.43
N ALA A 166 7.65 -3.14 -10.80
CA ALA A 166 8.74 -2.65 -9.95
C ALA A 166 8.33 -2.11 -8.57
N PHE A 167 7.11 -1.59 -8.42
CA PHE A 167 6.65 -1.06 -7.13
C PHE A 167 6.27 -2.16 -6.13
N GLU A 168 6.01 -3.37 -6.61
CA GLU A 168 5.66 -4.55 -5.80
C GLU A 168 6.90 -5.37 -5.40
N LEU A 169 8.04 -5.11 -6.04
CA LEU A 169 9.28 -5.88 -5.82
C LEU A 169 9.98 -5.49 -4.52
N CYS A 170 10.62 -6.50 -3.90
CA CYS A 170 11.54 -6.32 -2.79
C CYS A 170 12.71 -5.42 -3.21
N LYS A 171 13.07 -4.48 -2.33
CA LYS A 171 14.16 -3.50 -2.55
C LYS A 171 15.42 -3.83 -1.76
N ASP A 172 15.49 -5.01 -1.15
CA ASP A 172 16.70 -5.48 -0.47
C ASP A 172 17.82 -5.66 -1.50
N GLU A 173 19.01 -5.17 -1.15
CA GLU A 173 20.18 -5.14 -2.01
C GLU A 173 21.33 -6.01 -1.45
N SER A 174 21.07 -6.74 -0.36
CA SER A 174 22.06 -7.54 0.37
C SER A 174 22.66 -8.68 -0.45
N ASP A 175 21.88 -9.25 -1.37
CA ASP A 175 22.30 -10.36 -2.22
C ASP A 175 22.85 -9.90 -3.57
N GLU A 176 23.70 -10.75 -4.17
CA GLU A 176 24.18 -10.61 -5.54
C GLU A 176 23.52 -11.66 -6.44
N TYR A 177 23.16 -11.26 -7.66
CA TYR A 177 22.36 -12.08 -8.57
C TYR A 177 23.15 -12.43 -9.84
N PRO A 178 23.94 -13.53 -9.83
CA PRO A 178 24.73 -13.94 -10.99
C PRO A 178 23.86 -14.34 -12.19
N ILE A 179 24.51 -14.63 -13.34
CA ILE A 179 23.81 -15.01 -14.60
C ILE A 179 23.12 -16.37 -14.51
N ASP A 180 23.46 -17.21 -13.53
CA ASP A 180 22.80 -18.50 -13.34
C ASP A 180 21.39 -18.28 -12.77
N ASP A 181 20.40 -18.73 -13.55
CA ASP A 181 18.97 -18.58 -13.28
C ASP A 181 18.57 -19.14 -11.90
N LYS A 182 19.31 -20.11 -11.34
CA LYS A 182 19.03 -20.70 -10.01
C LYS A 182 19.20 -19.74 -8.85
N PHE A 183 20.00 -18.69 -9.03
CA PHE A 183 20.30 -17.70 -7.98
C PHE A 183 19.55 -16.38 -8.22
N ARG A 184 18.67 -16.32 -9.22
CA ARG A 184 17.88 -15.12 -9.51
C ARG A 184 16.58 -15.13 -8.72
N ASP A 185 16.20 -13.95 -8.25
CA ASP A 185 14.92 -13.73 -7.60
C ASP A 185 14.04 -12.83 -8.47
N ASP A 186 12.90 -13.35 -8.91
CA ASP A 186 11.95 -12.62 -9.75
C ASP A 186 11.13 -11.58 -8.96
N HIS A 187 11.12 -11.68 -7.62
CA HIS A 187 10.44 -10.76 -6.71
C HIS A 187 11.37 -9.67 -6.17
N ASN A 188 12.63 -9.60 -6.62
CA ASN A 188 13.60 -8.59 -6.21
C ASN A 188 13.94 -7.59 -7.32
N LEU A 189 13.93 -6.30 -7.00
CA LEU A 189 14.16 -5.21 -7.96
C LEU A 189 15.60 -5.21 -8.50
N LYS A 190 16.61 -5.41 -7.65
CA LYS A 190 18.03 -5.46 -8.04
C LYS A 190 18.27 -6.64 -8.99
N SER A 191 17.76 -7.82 -8.65
CA SER A 191 17.78 -9.01 -9.52
C SER A 191 17.13 -8.71 -10.87
N ARG A 192 15.90 -8.19 -10.89
CA ARG A 192 15.19 -7.89 -12.14
C ARG A 192 15.83 -6.76 -12.95
N THR A 193 16.59 -5.87 -12.33
CA THR A 193 17.29 -4.76 -13.01
C THR A 193 18.59 -5.23 -13.66
N LEU A 194 19.39 -6.03 -12.97
CA LEU A 194 20.80 -6.21 -13.32
C LEU A 194 21.07 -7.36 -14.29
N GLY A 195 20.09 -8.18 -14.68
CA GLY A 195 20.45 -9.30 -15.53
C GLY A 195 19.37 -10.02 -16.32
N ASN A 196 19.89 -10.99 -17.05
CA ASN A 196 19.27 -11.75 -18.13
C ASN A 196 18.92 -10.91 -19.38
N TRP A 197 19.73 -9.88 -19.68
CA TRP A 197 19.51 -8.98 -20.81
C TRP A 197 20.28 -9.40 -22.05
N VAL A 198 19.61 -9.39 -23.21
CA VAL A 198 20.27 -9.58 -24.51
C VAL A 198 20.92 -8.26 -24.91
N ILE A 199 22.25 -8.18 -24.87
CA ILE A 199 23.02 -6.95 -25.13
C ILE A 199 23.91 -7.14 -26.37
N GLY A 200 24.06 -6.08 -27.17
CA GLY A 200 24.96 -6.07 -28.32
C GLY A 200 26.42 -6.25 -27.89
N ARG A 201 27.18 -7.08 -28.61
CA ARG A 201 28.59 -7.39 -28.27
C ARG A 201 29.50 -6.16 -28.30
N ASP A 202 29.18 -5.18 -29.13
CA ASP A 202 29.85 -3.89 -29.25
C ASP A 202 29.52 -2.91 -28.11
N LYS A 203 28.38 -3.12 -27.45
CA LYS A 203 27.85 -2.17 -26.44
C LYS A 203 28.19 -2.58 -25.01
N ILE A 204 28.38 -3.86 -24.73
CA ILE A 204 28.57 -4.38 -23.36
C ILE A 204 29.68 -3.65 -22.59
N HIS A 205 30.81 -3.35 -23.25
CA HIS A 205 31.96 -2.68 -22.63
C HIS A 205 31.75 -1.18 -22.40
N ARG A 206 30.75 -0.56 -23.04
CA ARG A 206 30.43 0.86 -22.92
C ARG A 206 29.39 1.15 -21.85
N ILE A 207 28.59 0.16 -21.45
CA ILE A 207 27.53 0.35 -20.46
C ILE A 207 28.17 0.61 -19.09
N ARG A 208 27.90 1.79 -18.53
CA ARG A 208 28.34 2.17 -17.18
C ARG A 208 27.21 2.21 -16.17
N TYR A 209 25.98 2.36 -16.64
CA TYR A 209 24.80 2.41 -15.80
C TYR A 209 23.69 1.53 -16.35
N ILE A 210 22.94 0.91 -15.45
CA ILE A 210 21.66 0.26 -15.76
C ILE A 210 20.58 0.92 -14.94
N ILE A 211 19.49 1.31 -15.60
CA ILE A 211 18.31 1.87 -14.93
C ILE A 211 17.09 1.00 -15.19
N ALA A 212 16.30 0.76 -14.14
CA ALA A 212 15.01 0.09 -14.28
C ALA A 212 13.91 1.11 -14.46
N ILE A 213 13.05 0.86 -15.45
CA ILE A 213 11.96 1.71 -15.86
C ILE A 213 10.64 0.97 -15.63
N ASN A 214 9.75 1.57 -14.84
CA ASN A 214 8.37 1.16 -14.79
C ASN A 214 7.58 1.83 -15.92
N THR A 215 7.33 1.07 -17.00
CA THR A 215 6.59 1.58 -18.17
C THR A 215 5.09 1.79 -17.91
N GLY A 216 4.55 1.30 -16.78
CA GLY A 216 3.16 1.52 -16.38
C GLY A 216 2.92 2.85 -15.66
N ALA A 217 4.00 3.56 -15.29
CA ALA A 217 3.96 4.82 -14.55
C ALA A 217 4.85 5.87 -15.24
N ASP A 218 4.49 6.24 -16.47
CA ASP A 218 5.17 7.29 -17.27
C ASP A 218 6.69 7.11 -17.41
N ASN A 219 7.15 5.84 -17.47
CA ASN A 219 8.57 5.49 -17.43
C ASN A 219 9.29 5.99 -16.16
N ALA A 220 8.67 5.84 -14.98
CA ALA A 220 9.31 6.09 -13.69
C ALA A 220 10.61 5.30 -13.54
N VAL A 221 11.68 5.99 -13.14
CA VAL A 221 12.99 5.37 -12.89
C VAL A 221 13.04 4.85 -11.45
N VAL A 222 12.92 3.54 -11.30
CA VAL A 222 12.72 2.88 -9.99
C VAL A 222 14.03 2.38 -9.37
N ALA A 223 15.05 2.12 -10.19
CA ALA A 223 16.38 1.74 -9.75
C ALA A 223 17.45 2.22 -10.74
N ALA A 224 18.65 2.46 -10.23
CA ALA A 224 19.83 2.74 -11.04
C ALA A 224 21.06 2.10 -10.39
N TYR A 225 21.97 1.55 -11.19
CA TYR A 225 23.18 0.91 -10.71
C TYR A 225 24.38 1.25 -11.59
N LYS A 226 25.53 1.48 -10.97
CA LYS A 226 26.83 1.45 -11.64
C LYS A 226 27.19 0.01 -11.96
N VAL A 227 27.65 -0.22 -13.18
CA VAL A 227 28.06 -1.53 -13.66
C VAL A 227 29.34 -1.43 -14.49
N SER A 228 29.97 -2.57 -14.70
CA SER A 228 31.10 -2.72 -15.61
C SER A 228 31.06 -4.10 -16.23
N SER A 229 31.44 -4.21 -17.51
CA SER A 229 31.54 -5.50 -18.19
C SER A 229 32.52 -6.46 -17.51
N GLN A 230 33.50 -5.95 -16.76
CA GLN A 230 34.47 -6.77 -16.00
C GLN A 230 33.80 -7.60 -14.91
N TYR A 231 32.68 -7.11 -14.36
CA TYR A 231 31.89 -7.79 -13.33
C TYR A 231 30.56 -8.29 -13.90
N SER A 232 30.58 -8.72 -15.17
CA SER A 232 29.42 -9.31 -15.85
C SER A 232 29.61 -10.81 -16.11
N GLY A 233 28.53 -11.57 -15.91
CA GLY A 233 28.41 -12.95 -16.38
C GLY A 233 27.69 -12.99 -17.73
N SER A 234 27.99 -13.99 -18.55
CA SER A 234 27.29 -14.16 -19.83
C SER A 234 26.90 -15.61 -20.10
N LYS A 235 25.81 -15.80 -20.83
CA LYS A 235 25.28 -17.10 -21.27
C LYS A 235 24.77 -16.98 -22.69
N LYS A 236 25.01 -17.98 -23.55
CA LYS A 236 24.40 -18.04 -24.88
C LYS A 236 23.05 -18.72 -24.78
N ASN A 237 22.03 -18.13 -25.42
CA ASN A 237 20.74 -18.76 -25.60
C ASN A 237 20.75 -19.71 -26.81
N GLU A 238 19.75 -20.59 -26.89
CA GLU A 238 19.53 -21.54 -27.99
C GLU A 238 19.48 -20.85 -29.37
N ASN A 239 18.99 -19.61 -29.41
CA ASN A 239 18.94 -18.77 -30.61
C ASN A 239 20.26 -18.05 -30.95
N GLY A 240 21.38 -18.42 -30.28
CA GLY A 240 22.71 -17.87 -30.51
C GLY A 240 22.96 -16.47 -29.93
N ARG A 241 21.95 -15.82 -29.35
CA ARG A 241 22.09 -14.50 -28.72
C ARG A 241 22.73 -14.62 -27.34
N THR A 242 23.62 -13.70 -27.00
CA THR A 242 24.28 -13.66 -25.70
C THR A 242 23.47 -12.81 -24.73
N ARG A 243 23.20 -13.37 -23.54
CA ARG A 243 22.62 -12.66 -22.41
C ARG A 243 23.68 -12.33 -21.39
N TYR A 244 23.49 -11.21 -20.72
CA TYR A 244 24.40 -10.69 -19.71
C TYR A 244 23.66 -10.39 -18.42
N ALA A 245 24.37 -10.55 -17.31
CA ALA A 245 23.98 -10.11 -15.98
C ALA A 245 25.17 -9.44 -15.34
N PHE A 246 24.94 -8.34 -14.64
CA PHE A 246 25.96 -7.52 -14.02
C PHE A 246 25.88 -7.65 -12.50
N ARG A 247 27.01 -7.44 -11.84
CA ARG A 247 27.05 -7.13 -10.41
C ARG A 247 26.95 -5.62 -10.21
N ALA A 248 26.26 -5.20 -9.17
CA ALA A 248 26.17 -3.80 -8.81
C ALA A 248 27.53 -3.32 -8.26
N LEU A 249 27.96 -2.13 -8.68
CA LEU A 249 29.14 -1.45 -8.12
C LEU A 249 28.75 -0.29 -7.19
N SER A 250 27.45 -0.11 -6.96
CA SER A 250 26.89 0.99 -6.17
C SER A 250 25.54 0.58 -5.59
N GLN A 251 25.05 1.37 -4.63
CA GLN A 251 23.70 1.27 -4.10
C GLN A 251 22.69 1.99 -4.99
N ARG A 252 21.43 1.56 -4.96
CA ARG A 252 20.37 2.05 -5.84
C ARG A 252 20.11 3.55 -5.71
N ASP A 253 19.88 4.01 -4.48
CA ASP A 253 19.47 5.40 -4.24
C ASP A 253 20.62 6.40 -4.46
N ASP A 254 21.86 5.98 -4.21
CA ASP A 254 23.04 6.82 -4.47
C ASP A 254 23.21 7.06 -5.98
N THR A 255 23.07 6.00 -6.77
CA THR A 255 23.16 6.09 -8.24
C THR A 255 22.00 6.87 -8.83
N LEU A 256 20.78 6.70 -8.31
CA LEU A 256 19.63 7.50 -8.72
C LEU A 256 19.86 8.99 -8.49
N ARG A 257 20.43 9.38 -7.34
CA ARG A 257 20.74 10.79 -7.07
C ARG A 257 21.87 11.30 -7.94
N GLU A 258 22.94 10.52 -8.10
CA GLU A 258 24.08 10.85 -8.94
C GLU A 258 23.67 11.15 -10.38
N LEU A 259 22.77 10.35 -10.95
CA LEU A 259 22.27 10.52 -12.31
C LEU A 259 21.17 11.58 -12.46
N ASN A 260 20.77 12.27 -11.39
CA ASN A 260 19.59 13.14 -11.35
C ASN A 260 18.28 12.41 -11.72
N LEU A 261 18.14 11.16 -11.28
CA LEU A 261 17.00 10.26 -11.57
C LEU A 261 16.15 9.90 -10.35
N TYR A 262 16.53 10.35 -9.15
CA TYR A 262 15.75 10.10 -7.93
C TYR A 262 14.36 10.74 -8.03
N LYS A 263 13.31 9.92 -7.90
CA LYS A 263 11.90 10.32 -8.12
C LYS A 263 11.68 11.03 -9.46
N ARG A 264 12.36 10.58 -10.53
CA ARG A 264 12.16 11.09 -11.88
C ARG A 264 11.57 10.05 -12.82
N SER A 265 10.78 10.53 -13.77
CA SER A 265 10.29 9.73 -14.90
C SER A 265 10.93 10.21 -16.20
N LEU A 266 10.99 9.32 -17.20
CA LEU A 266 11.59 9.61 -18.51
C LEU A 266 10.57 9.34 -19.64
N PRO A 267 9.58 10.22 -19.82
CA PRO A 267 8.44 9.98 -20.73
C PRO A 267 8.84 9.79 -22.19
N GLU A 268 9.97 10.41 -22.58
CA GLU A 268 10.51 10.41 -23.93
C GLU A 268 11.11 9.06 -24.34
N ILE A 269 11.49 8.21 -23.38
CA ILE A 269 12.10 6.91 -23.68
C ILE A 269 11.13 6.02 -24.45
N LYS A 270 11.59 5.53 -25.61
CA LYS A 270 10.90 4.51 -26.40
C LYS A 270 11.69 3.21 -26.37
N PHE A 271 10.99 2.15 -26.01
CA PHE A 271 11.48 0.79 -26.17
C PHE A 271 10.98 0.24 -27.51
N GLY A 272 11.86 -0.41 -28.27
CA GLY A 272 11.47 -1.08 -29.52
C GLY A 272 10.37 -2.12 -29.31
N SER A 273 9.63 -2.44 -30.38
CA SER A 273 8.58 -3.46 -30.34
C SER A 273 9.13 -4.79 -29.82
N GLY A 274 8.51 -5.34 -28.77
CA GLY A 274 8.97 -6.56 -28.09
C GLY A 274 10.30 -6.43 -27.32
N SER A 275 10.96 -5.26 -27.34
CA SER A 275 12.22 -5.04 -26.63
C SER A 275 11.96 -4.79 -25.15
N ALA A 276 12.75 -5.45 -24.30
CA ALA A 276 12.77 -5.21 -22.85
C ALA A 276 13.85 -4.20 -22.44
N ILE A 277 14.69 -3.76 -23.37
CA ILE A 277 15.78 -2.80 -23.13
C ILE A 277 15.75 -1.64 -24.12
N ALA A 278 16.31 -0.51 -23.72
CA ALA A 278 16.62 0.65 -24.55
C ALA A 278 18.01 1.17 -24.17
N TYR A 279 18.72 1.74 -25.14
CA TYR A 279 20.01 2.38 -24.92
C TYR A 279 19.79 3.88 -24.89
N ILE A 280 20.33 4.54 -23.87
CA ILE A 280 20.35 5.99 -23.75
C ILE A 280 21.81 6.42 -23.89
N ASN A 281 22.07 7.27 -24.86
CA ASN A 281 23.37 7.86 -25.12
C ASN A 281 23.16 9.35 -25.38
N HIS A 282 24.06 10.17 -24.87
CA HIS A 282 24.16 11.58 -25.21
C HIS A 282 25.05 11.78 -26.45
#